data_AF-A0A969B264-F1
#
_entry.id   AF-A0A969B264-F1
#
_cell.length_a   1.000
_cell.length_b   1.000
_cell.length_c   1.000
_cell.angle_alpha   90.00
_cell.angle_beta   90.00
_cell.angle_gamma   90.00
#
_symmetry.space_group_name_H-M   'P 1'
#
loop_
_entity.id
_entity.type
_entity.pdbx_description
1 polymer ?
#
loop_
_entity_poly.entity_id
_entity_poly.type
_entity_poly.pdbx_seq_one_letter_code
_entity_poly.pdbx_strand_id
1 'polypeptide(L)'
;MKEIIEKLSSYNIFNYLLPGIVFSILTSKFTSTNLIFDNLVIGVFLYYFIGLVISRVGSVIIEPLLKWIKFLKFADYKDFVSVSKTDNKLEILSEANNMYRTFVSMFSILFIIIGFQRLSEYFIIFKDKQDLIVLAVLFVLFLFSYRKQTNYITKRIKASK
;
A
#
# COMPACT_ATOMS: atom_id res chain seq x y z
N MET A 1 14.75 14.84 13.01
CA MET A 1 13.36 14.60 12.54
C MET A 1 12.94 15.56 11.44
N LYS A 2 13.03 16.88 11.64
CA LYS A 2 12.66 17.88 10.62
C LYS A 2 13.33 17.65 9.26
N GLU A 3 14.65 17.48 9.23
CA GLU A 3 15.40 17.19 7.99
C GLU A 3 15.00 15.88 7.29
N ILE A 4 14.59 14.85 8.04
CA ILE A 4 14.15 13.56 7.47
C ILE A 4 12.77 13.72 6.83
N ILE A 5 11.87 14.43 7.50
CA ILE A 5 10.52 14.72 7.00
C ILE A 5 10.58 15.62 5.76
N GLU A 6 11.45 16.64 5.77
CA GLU A 6 11.66 17.53 4.62
C GLU A 6 12.25 16.82 3.40
N LYS A 7 12.94 15.68 3.60
CA LYS A 7 13.42 14.82 2.50
C LYS A 7 12.34 13.88 1.93
N LEU A 8 11.18 13.76 2.59
CA LEU A 8 10.07 12.99 2.03
C LEU A 8 9.34 13.80 0.97
N SER A 9 9.20 13.22 -0.22
CA SER A 9 8.33 13.79 -1.24
C SER A 9 6.87 13.80 -0.80
N SER A 10 6.07 14.71 -1.35
CA SER A 10 4.61 14.72 -1.19
C SER A 10 4.01 13.34 -1.49
N TYR A 11 4.49 12.69 -2.55
CA TYR A 11 4.10 11.32 -2.88
C TYR A 11 4.29 10.36 -1.70
N ASN A 12 5.48 10.35 -1.09
CA ASN A 12 5.82 9.48 0.05
C ASN A 12 4.94 9.77 1.28
N ILE A 13 4.64 11.05 1.52
CA ILE A 13 3.78 11.46 2.64
C ILE A 13 2.36 10.93 2.42
N PHE A 14 1.75 11.21 1.27
CA PHE A 14 0.33 10.91 1.03
C PHE A 14 0.06 9.44 0.65
N ASN A 15 1.03 8.75 0.03
CA ASN A 15 0.84 7.36 -0.39
C ASN A 15 1.36 6.35 0.63
N TYR A 16 2.24 6.73 1.55
CA TYR A 16 2.81 5.81 2.54
C TYR A 16 2.60 6.30 3.97
N LEU A 17 3.21 7.43 4.37
CA LEU A 17 3.20 7.83 5.78
C LEU A 17 1.77 8.07 6.32
N LEU A 18 0.98 8.88 5.63
CA LEU A 18 -0.40 9.21 6.05
C LEU A 18 -1.30 7.95 6.13
N PRO A 19 -1.40 7.10 5.08
CA PRO A 19 -2.18 5.87 5.18
C PRO A 19 -1.73 4.95 6.32
N GLY A 20 -0.41 4.84 6.56
CA GLY A 20 0.10 4.02 7.65
C GLY A 20 -0.26 4.55 9.04
N ILE A 21 -0.19 5.86 9.25
CA ILE A 21 -0.64 6.51 10.50
C ILE A 21 -2.14 6.26 10.70
N VAL A 22 -2.96 6.58 9.68
CA VAL A 22 -4.42 6.42 9.76
C VAL A 22 -4.79 4.97 10.04
N PHE A 23 -4.19 4.03 9.33
CA PHE A 23 -4.42 2.60 9.56
C PHE A 23 -4.06 2.17 10.98
N SER A 24 -2.93 2.63 11.50
CA SER A 24 -2.46 2.27 12.85
C SER A 24 -3.42 2.78 13.93
N ILE A 25 -3.90 4.02 13.79
CA ILE A 25 -4.89 4.62 14.68
C ILE A 25 -6.22 3.85 14.62
N LEU A 26 -6.75 3.60 13.42
CA LEU A 26 -8.04 2.92 13.25
C LEU A 26 -7.97 1.47 13.75
N THR A 27 -6.88 0.76 13.48
CA THR A 27 -6.65 -0.61 13.97
C THR A 27 -6.64 -0.61 15.50
N SER A 28 -5.88 0.29 16.13
CA SER A 28 -5.82 0.39 17.60
C SER A 28 -7.15 0.77 18.23
N LYS A 29 -8.03 1.47 17.49
CA LYS A 29 -9.37 1.86 17.95
C LYS A 29 -10.39 0.73 17.81
N PHE A 30 -10.37 -0.01 16.71
CA PHE A 30 -11.43 -0.96 16.35
C PHE A 30 -11.07 -2.43 16.63
N THR A 31 -9.84 -2.70 17.03
CA THR A 31 -9.31 -4.06 17.23
C THR A 31 -8.56 -4.13 18.56
N SER A 32 -8.27 -5.32 19.05
CA SER A 32 -7.42 -5.51 20.22
C SER A 32 -5.92 -5.27 19.94
N THR A 33 -5.54 -5.00 18.69
CA THR A 33 -4.15 -4.81 18.28
C THR A 33 -3.76 -3.34 18.38
N ASN A 34 -2.90 -3.02 19.35
CA ASN A 34 -2.32 -1.68 19.48
C ASN A 34 -1.13 -1.51 18.52
N LEU A 35 -1.24 -0.55 17.60
CA LEU A 35 -0.18 -0.17 16.65
C LEU A 35 0.33 1.26 16.89
N ILE A 36 0.09 1.83 18.08
CA ILE A 36 0.64 3.14 18.46
C ILE A 36 1.99 2.91 19.16
N PHE A 37 3.04 3.53 18.64
CA PHE A 37 4.40 3.42 19.16
C PHE A 37 4.78 4.63 20.01
N ASP A 38 5.31 4.39 21.22
CA ASP A 38 5.73 5.46 22.14
C ASP A 38 6.92 6.26 21.60
N ASN A 39 7.88 5.57 20.99
CA ASN A 39 9.02 6.23 20.36
C ASN A 39 8.61 6.79 19.00
N LEU A 40 8.42 8.11 18.92
CA LEU A 40 8.04 8.82 17.70
C LEU A 40 8.95 8.54 16.50
N VAL A 41 10.26 8.40 16.72
CA VAL A 41 11.21 8.13 15.62
C VAL A 41 10.93 6.76 15.03
N ILE A 42 10.87 5.73 15.88
CA ILE A 42 10.53 4.36 15.46
C ILE A 42 9.13 4.33 14.83
N GLY A 43 8.18 5.01 15.46
CA GLY A 43 6.80 5.13 14.98
C GLY A 43 6.72 5.67 13.56
N VAL A 44 7.41 6.77 13.23
CA VAL A 44 7.41 7.32 11.86
C VAL A 44 7.93 6.31 10.83
N PHE A 45 9.01 5.57 11.12
CA PHE A 45 9.52 4.53 10.22
C PHE A 45 8.53 3.37 10.06
N LEU A 46 7.92 2.92 11.16
CA LEU A 46 6.95 1.83 11.12
C LEU A 46 5.66 2.23 10.43
N TYR A 47 5.14 3.44 10.66
CA TYR A 47 3.97 3.95 9.94
C TYR A 47 4.25 4.08 8.46
N TYR A 48 5.40 4.62 8.06
CA TYR A 48 5.80 4.64 6.65
C TYR A 48 5.83 3.24 6.04
N PHE A 49 6.43 2.26 6.73
CA PHE A 49 6.51 0.88 6.27
C PHE A 49 5.14 0.22 6.17
N ILE A 50 4.27 0.40 7.16
CA ILE A 50 2.88 -0.08 7.15
C ILE A 50 2.14 0.49 5.93
N GLY A 51 2.24 1.79 5.69
CA GLY A 51 1.62 2.43 4.53
C GLY A 51 2.18 1.94 3.19
N LEU A 52 3.49 1.69 3.12
CA LEU A 52 4.12 1.06 1.96
C LEU A 52 3.54 -0.34 1.69
N VAL A 53 3.41 -1.17 2.72
CA VAL A 53 2.80 -2.51 2.65
C VAL A 53 1.36 -2.41 2.14
N ILE A 54 0.55 -1.52 2.71
CA ILE A 54 -0.84 -1.29 2.27
C ILE A 54 -0.87 -0.87 0.79
N SER A 55 0.01 0.04 0.38
CA SER A 55 0.11 0.47 -1.01
C SER A 55 0.50 -0.67 -1.95
N ARG A 56 1.39 -1.57 -1.50
CA ARG A 56 1.75 -2.79 -2.25
C ARG A 56 0.57 -3.73 -2.40
N VAL A 57 -0.19 -4.00 -1.33
CA VAL A 57 -1.45 -4.76 -1.39
C VAL A 57 -2.39 -4.16 -2.44
N GLY A 58 -2.53 -2.82 -2.43
CA GLY A 58 -3.35 -2.14 -3.43
C GLY A 58 -2.91 -2.36 -4.85
N SER A 59 -1.62 -2.29 -5.11
CA SER A 59 -1.08 -2.47 -6.45
C SER A 59 -1.05 -3.93 -6.91
N VAL A 60 -0.82 -4.89 -6.01
CA VAL A 60 -0.62 -6.30 -6.35
C VAL A 60 -1.94 -7.08 -6.35
N ILE A 61 -2.88 -6.70 -5.50
CA ILE A 61 -4.14 -7.43 -5.29
C ILE A 61 -5.34 -6.61 -5.73
N ILE A 62 -5.56 -5.43 -5.13
CA ILE A 62 -6.80 -4.66 -5.33
C ILE A 62 -6.93 -4.15 -6.77
N GLU A 63 -5.91 -3.52 -7.33
CA GLU A 63 -5.97 -2.99 -8.70
C GLU A 63 -6.21 -4.09 -9.75
N PRO A 64 -5.47 -5.23 -9.75
CA PRO A 64 -5.77 -6.33 -10.66
C PRO A 64 -7.17 -6.91 -10.48
N LEU A 65 -7.65 -7.07 -9.24
CA LEU A 65 -8.99 -7.54 -8.95
C LEU A 65 -10.06 -6.60 -9.54
N LEU A 66 -9.94 -5.30 -9.29
CA LEU A 66 -10.88 -4.29 -9.78
C LEU A 66 -10.85 -4.14 -11.31
N LYS A 67 -9.69 -4.37 -11.95
CA LYS A 67 -9.58 -4.47 -13.40
C LYS A 67 -10.29 -5.72 -13.93
N TRP A 68 -10.12 -6.86 -13.27
CA TRP A 68 -10.70 -8.13 -13.67
C TRP A 68 -12.23 -8.09 -13.66
N ILE A 69 -12.84 -7.49 -12.63
CA ILE A 69 -14.30 -7.26 -12.57
C ILE A 69 -14.76 -6.05 -13.41
N LYS A 70 -13.87 -5.44 -14.20
CA LYS A 70 -14.13 -4.28 -15.08
C LYS A 70 -14.60 -3.00 -14.36
N PHE A 71 -14.40 -2.90 -13.04
CA PHE A 71 -14.65 -1.67 -12.28
C PHE A 71 -13.63 -0.58 -12.63
N LEU A 72 -12.37 -0.97 -12.90
CA LEU A 72 -11.33 -0.06 -13.36
C LEU A 72 -10.94 -0.33 -14.82
N LYS A 73 -10.77 0.74 -15.60
CA LYS A 73 -10.18 0.73 -16.94
C LYS A 73 -9.04 1.73 -16.98
N PHE A 74 -7.90 1.30 -17.51
CA PHE A 74 -6.70 2.12 -17.63
C PHE A 74 -6.42 2.37 -19.11
N ALA A 75 -5.93 3.57 -19.43
CA ALA A 75 -5.36 3.87 -20.74
C ALA A 75 -4.10 3.03 -21.00
N ASP A 76 -3.64 3.00 -22.25
CA ASP A 76 -2.37 2.34 -22.56
C ASP A 76 -1.23 3.04 -21.83
N TYR A 77 -0.27 2.25 -21.36
CA TYR A 77 0.86 2.78 -20.64
C TYR A 77 1.78 3.63 -21.53
N LYS A 78 1.85 3.35 -22.83
CA LYS A 78 2.58 4.18 -23.80
C LYS A 78 1.98 5.59 -23.88
N ASP A 79 0.66 5.69 -23.88
CA ASP A 79 -0.05 6.98 -23.90
C ASP A 79 0.24 7.77 -22.62
N PHE A 80 0.27 7.09 -21.48
CA PHE A 80 0.68 7.74 -20.23
C PHE A 80 2.09 8.34 -20.35
N VAL A 81 3.05 7.58 -20.89
CA VAL A 81 4.45 8.02 -21.04
C VAL A 81 4.61 9.14 -22.08
N SER A 82 3.80 9.16 -23.13
CA SER A 82 3.85 10.23 -24.14
C SER A 82 3.26 11.53 -23.59
N VAL A 83 2.07 11.46 -22.98
CA VAL A 83 1.36 12.64 -22.44
C VAL A 83 2.10 13.23 -21.24
N SER A 84 2.71 12.40 -20.39
CA SER A 84 3.46 12.89 -19.21
C SER A 84 4.67 13.76 -19.56
N LYS A 85 5.15 13.73 -20.82
CA LYS A 85 6.23 14.62 -21.27
C LYS A 85 5.77 16.05 -21.49
N THR A 86 4.49 16.26 -21.76
CA THR A 86 3.90 17.56 -22.11
C THR A 86 2.93 18.09 -21.06
N ASP A 87 2.36 17.21 -20.22
CA ASP A 87 1.42 17.58 -19.17
C ASP A 87 1.85 17.03 -17.80
N ASN A 88 2.51 17.87 -17.00
CA ASN A 88 2.94 17.55 -15.65
C ASN A 88 1.76 17.30 -14.68
N LYS A 89 0.55 17.77 -15.00
CA LYS A 89 -0.64 17.53 -14.18
C LYS A 89 -1.02 16.05 -14.18
N LEU A 90 -0.70 15.31 -15.24
CA LEU A 90 -0.97 13.88 -15.33
C LEU A 90 -0.25 13.08 -14.23
N GLU A 91 1.01 13.41 -13.92
CA GLU A 91 1.75 12.75 -12.85
C GLU A 91 1.06 13.01 -11.50
N ILE A 92 0.71 14.27 -11.19
CA ILE A 92 0.01 14.65 -9.96
C ILE A 92 -1.34 13.91 -9.81
N LEU A 93 -2.12 13.81 -10.89
CA LEU A 93 -3.38 13.05 -10.89
C LEU A 93 -3.13 11.55 -10.67
N SER A 94 -2.05 11.00 -11.22
CA SER A 94 -1.66 9.62 -10.98
C SER A 94 -1.23 9.38 -9.53
N GLU A 95 -0.56 10.35 -8.90
CA GLU A 95 -0.21 10.27 -7.48
C GLU A 95 -1.47 10.28 -6.59
N ALA A 96 -2.43 11.16 -6.88
CA ALA A 96 -3.71 11.19 -6.19
C ALA A 96 -4.51 9.89 -6.39
N ASN A 97 -4.51 9.32 -7.60
CA ASN A 97 -5.15 8.04 -7.88
C ASN A 97 -4.51 6.88 -7.08
N ASN A 98 -3.17 6.88 -6.98
CA ASN A 98 -2.45 5.90 -6.15
C ASN A 98 -2.80 6.03 -4.66
N MET A 99 -3.03 7.26 -4.19
CA MET A 99 -3.47 7.52 -2.81
C MET A 99 -4.84 6.89 -2.58
N TYR A 100 -5.83 7.15 -3.45
CA TYR A 100 -7.15 6.52 -3.34
C TYR A 100 -7.09 4.99 -3.38
N ARG A 101 -6.30 4.41 -4.29
CA ARG A 101 -6.06 2.95 -4.31
C ARG A 101 -5.50 2.45 -2.97
N THR A 102 -4.56 3.19 -2.39
CA THR A 102 -3.97 2.84 -1.09
C THR A 102 -5.00 2.90 0.03
N PHE A 103 -5.88 3.92 0.06
CA PHE A 103 -6.99 3.99 1.02
C PHE A 103 -8.01 2.86 0.85
N VAL A 104 -8.38 2.49 -0.38
CA VAL A 104 -9.25 1.31 -0.61
C VAL A 104 -8.61 0.05 0.01
N SER A 105 -7.31 -0.13 -0.22
CA SER A 105 -6.55 -1.28 0.31
C SER A 105 -6.47 -1.26 1.83
N MET A 106 -6.25 -0.07 2.41
CA MET A 106 -6.22 0.15 3.85
C MET A 106 -7.53 -0.30 4.50
N PHE A 107 -8.67 0.16 3.96
CA PHE A 107 -9.98 -0.21 4.48
C PHE A 107 -10.28 -1.69 4.27
N SER A 108 -9.92 -2.27 3.11
CA SER A 108 -10.06 -3.71 2.89
C SER A 108 -9.28 -4.54 3.91
N ILE A 109 -8.02 -4.18 4.18
CA ILE A 109 -7.20 -4.87 5.21
C ILE A 109 -7.82 -4.70 6.60
N LEU A 110 -8.29 -3.50 6.95
CA LEU A 110 -8.93 -3.26 8.25
C LEU A 110 -10.18 -4.12 8.43
N PHE A 111 -11.05 -4.21 7.41
CA PHE A 111 -12.21 -5.10 7.45
C PHE A 111 -11.81 -6.57 7.62
N ILE A 112 -10.75 -7.02 6.95
CA ILE A 112 -10.22 -8.38 7.08
C ILE A 112 -9.73 -8.62 8.51
N ILE A 113 -8.97 -7.70 9.12
CA ILE A 113 -8.47 -7.85 10.49
C ILE A 113 -9.63 -7.93 11.49
N ILE A 114 -10.60 -7.01 11.39
CA ILE A 114 -11.78 -7.02 12.27
C ILE A 114 -12.56 -8.33 12.12
N GLY A 115 -12.79 -8.78 10.89
CA GLY A 115 -13.45 -10.06 10.62
C GLY A 115 -12.67 -11.25 11.16
N PHE A 116 -11.34 -11.26 10.97
CA PHE A 116 -10.46 -12.32 11.45
C PHE A 116 -10.44 -12.39 12.98
N GLN A 117 -10.36 -11.27 13.69
CA GLN A 117 -10.39 -11.27 15.15
C GLN A 117 -11.69 -11.90 15.68
N ARG A 118 -12.85 -11.50 15.13
CA ARG A 118 -14.15 -12.08 15.49
C ARG A 118 -14.23 -13.58 15.20
N LEU A 119 -13.64 -14.05 14.11
CA LEU A 119 -13.61 -15.48 13.77
C LEU A 119 -12.60 -16.26 14.62
N SER A 120 -11.49 -15.64 15.02
CA SER A 120 -10.42 -16.28 15.79
C SER A 120 -10.84 -16.68 17.21
N GLU A 121 -11.92 -16.08 17.74
CA GLU A 121 -12.58 -16.52 18.96
C GLU A 121 -13.08 -17.98 18.88
N TYR A 122 -13.30 -18.49 17.66
CA TYR A 122 -13.83 -19.84 17.41
C TYR A 122 -12.78 -20.86 16.94
N PHE A 123 -11.57 -20.44 16.52
CA PHE A 123 -10.58 -21.33 15.91
C PHE A 123 -9.17 -21.21 16.51
N ILE A 124 -8.72 -22.25 17.23
CA ILE A 124 -7.46 -22.29 17.99
C ILE A 124 -6.21 -22.39 17.09
N ILE A 125 -6.33 -23.01 15.90
CA ILE A 125 -5.22 -23.37 14.99
C ILE A 125 -4.36 -22.15 14.59
N PHE A 126 -4.93 -20.96 14.64
CA PHE A 126 -4.22 -19.76 14.24
C PHE A 126 -3.25 -19.21 15.29
N LYS A 127 -3.19 -19.69 16.53
CA LYS A 127 -2.41 -19.00 17.59
C LYS A 127 -0.89 -19.23 17.53
N ASP A 128 -0.41 -20.43 17.19
CA ASP A 128 1.01 -20.78 17.42
C ASP A 128 1.97 -20.47 16.27
N LYS A 129 1.48 -20.03 15.09
CA LYS A 129 2.31 -19.80 13.89
C LYS A 129 2.08 -18.44 13.22
N GLN A 130 1.47 -17.48 13.91
CA GLN A 130 1.06 -16.19 13.32
C GLN A 130 2.24 -15.43 12.73
N ASP A 131 3.34 -15.30 13.47
CA ASP A 131 4.49 -14.50 13.04
C ASP A 131 5.13 -15.04 11.77
N LEU A 132 5.28 -16.37 11.67
CA LEU A 132 5.82 -17.02 10.48
C LEU A 132 4.90 -16.83 9.27
N ILE A 133 3.59 -16.92 9.46
CA ILE A 133 2.59 -16.71 8.40
C ILE A 133 2.65 -15.26 7.92
N VAL A 134 2.68 -14.28 8.84
CA VAL A 134 2.78 -12.86 8.49
C VAL A 134 4.06 -12.59 7.71
N LEU A 135 5.19 -13.12 8.15
CA LEU A 135 6.47 -12.96 7.47
C LEU A 135 6.44 -13.57 6.06
N ALA A 136 5.88 -14.78 5.90
CA ALA A 136 5.74 -15.43 4.61
C ALA A 136 4.82 -14.64 3.66
N VAL A 137 3.70 -14.10 4.16
CA VAL A 137 2.79 -13.26 3.38
C VAL A 137 3.47 -11.98 2.93
N LEU A 138 4.20 -11.30 3.82
CA LEU A 138 4.99 -10.10 3.48
C LEU A 138 6.05 -10.42 2.42
N PHE A 139 6.78 -11.52 2.59
CA PHE A 139 7.80 -11.94 1.62
C PHE A 139 7.20 -12.16 0.23
N VAL A 140 6.11 -12.92 0.12
CA VAL A 140 5.40 -13.17 -1.14
C VAL A 140 4.87 -11.86 -1.75
N LEU A 141 4.26 -10.98 -0.94
CA LEU A 141 3.79 -9.67 -1.39
C LEU A 141 4.92 -8.84 -2.01
N PHE A 142 6.08 -8.81 -1.36
CA PHE A 142 7.24 -8.06 -1.85
C PHE A 142 7.91 -8.71 -3.06
N LEU A 143 7.90 -10.04 -3.19
CA LEU A 143 8.33 -10.73 -4.43
C LEU A 143 7.49 -10.28 -5.63
N PHE A 144 6.17 -10.28 -5.49
CA PHE A 144 5.28 -9.82 -6.57
C PHE A 144 5.41 -8.31 -6.81
N SER A 145 5.62 -7.52 -5.76
CA SER A 145 5.87 -6.09 -5.87
C SER A 145 7.15 -5.80 -6.64
N TYR A 146 8.23 -6.55 -6.36
CA TYR A 146 9.51 -6.43 -7.05
C TYR A 146 9.38 -6.80 -8.54
N ARG A 147 8.68 -7.89 -8.85
CA ARG A 147 8.34 -8.26 -10.24
C ARG A 147 7.53 -7.16 -10.93
N LYS A 148 6.49 -6.63 -10.28
CA LYS A 148 5.65 -5.56 -10.84
C LYS A 148 6.45 -4.29 -11.12
N GLN A 149 7.33 -3.88 -10.19
CA GLN A 149 8.18 -2.71 -10.35
C GLN A 149 9.16 -2.88 -11.51
N THR A 150 9.80 -4.06 -11.61
CA THR A 150 10.72 -4.38 -12.72
C THR A 150 9.99 -4.31 -14.06
N ASN A 151 8.78 -4.86 -14.15
CA ASN A 151 7.96 -4.77 -15.37
C ASN A 151 7.59 -3.32 -15.73
N TYR A 152 7.30 -2.47 -14.75
CA TYR A 152 7.01 -1.05 -15.00
C TYR A 152 8.22 -0.35 -15.62
N ILE A 153 9.42 -0.57 -15.08
CA ILE A 153 10.68 -0.05 -15.63
C ILE A 153 10.87 -0.52 -17.08
N THR A 154 10.75 -1.83 -17.34
CA THR A 154 10.89 -2.39 -18.69
C THR A 154 9.87 -1.80 -19.68
N LYS A 155 8.61 -1.65 -19.25
CA LYS A 155 7.57 -1.03 -20.08
C LYS A 155 7.88 0.44 -20.38
N ARG A 156 8.42 1.19 -19.41
CA ARG A 156 8.75 2.61 -19.59
C ARG A 156 9.86 2.80 -20.61
N ILE A 157 10.90 1.96 -20.54
CA ILE A 157 11.99 1.94 -21.52
C ILE A 157 11.43 1.65 -22.92
N LYS A 158 10.55 0.63 -23.06
CA LYS A 158 9.94 0.28 -24.35
C LYS A 158 8.98 1.35 -24.89
N ALA A 159 8.32 2.12 -24.04
CA ALA A 159 7.42 3.20 -24.42
C ALA A 159 8.15 4.49 -24.82
N SER A 160 9.42 4.62 -24.42
CA SER A 160 10.26 5.79 -24.72
C SER A 160 11.15 5.58 -25.96
N LYS A 161 11.14 4.37 -26.52
CA LYS A 161 11.72 4.03 -27.83
C LYS A 161 10.67 4.24 -28.90
#